data_AF-A0A938E976-F1
#
_entry.id   AF-A0A938E976-F1
#
_cell.length_a   1.000
_cell.length_b   1.000
_cell.length_c   1.000
_cell.angle_alpha   90.00
_cell.angle_beta   90.00
_cell.angle_gamma   90.00
#
_symmetry.space_group_name_H-M   'P 1'
#
loop_
_entity.id
_entity.type
_entity.pdbx_description
1 polymer ?
#
loop_
_entity_poly.entity_id
_entity_poly.type
_entity_poly.pdbx_seq_one_letter_code
_entity_poly.pdbx_strand_id
1 'polypeptide(L)' 'MGEREYTWEEADRIWARLAQARDEAGDDDAEAFLARLALILANEVGDVDRVLAAIDAALAARER' A
#
# COMPACT_ATOMS: atom_id res chain seq x y z
N MET A 1 12.30 -13.45 3.59
CA MET A 1 11.59 -12.83 4.72
C MET A 1 10.18 -13.37 4.72
N GLY A 2 9.77 -14.06 5.78
CA GLY A 2 8.52 -14.85 5.82
C GLY A 2 7.27 -13.98 5.65
N GLU A 3 6.29 -14.55 4.96
CA GLU A 3 4.92 -14.03 4.82
C GLU A 3 4.29 -13.93 6.21
N ARG A 4 4.54 -12.84 6.93
CA ARG A 4 3.72 -12.51 8.09
C ARG A 4 2.41 -11.99 7.56
N GLU A 5 1.40 -12.85 7.56
CA GLU A 5 0.02 -12.39 7.42
C GLU A 5 -0.29 -11.48 8.60
N TYR A 6 -0.75 -10.26 8.30
CA TYR A 6 -1.20 -9.32 9.31
C TYR A 6 -2.39 -9.91 10.05
N THR A 7 -2.43 -9.74 11.37
CA THR A 7 -3.69 -9.91 12.11
C THR A 7 -4.71 -8.88 11.62
N TRP A 8 -6.00 -9.16 11.84
CA TRP A 8 -7.06 -8.22 11.49
C TRP A 8 -6.86 -6.84 12.17
N GLU A 9 -6.41 -6.82 13.43
CA GLU A 9 -6.13 -5.57 14.16
C GLU A 9 -4.94 -4.80 13.58
N GLU A 10 -3.90 -5.49 13.10
CA GLU A 10 -2.76 -4.85 12.42
C GLU A 10 -3.18 -4.28 11.06
N ALA A 11 -3.97 -5.04 10.30
CA ALA A 11 -4.51 -4.59 9.02
C ALA A 11 -5.42 -3.37 9.18
N ASP A 12 -6.31 -3.38 10.19
CA ASP A 12 -7.19 -2.25 10.53
C ASP A 12 -6.37 -1.01 10.93
N ARG A 13 -5.32 -1.19 11.75
CA ARG A 13 -4.44 -0.09 12.14
C ARG A 13 -3.69 0.53 10.96
N ILE A 14 -3.18 -0.30 10.05
CA ILE A 14 -2.51 0.17 8.82
C ILE A 14 -3.51 0.92 7.95
N TRP A 15 -4.71 0.36 7.76
CA TRP A 15 -5.76 0.98 6.97
C TRP A 15 -6.19 2.34 7.56
N ALA A 16 -6.45 2.41 8.86
CA ALA A 16 -6.83 3.65 9.53
C ALA A 16 -5.76 4.74 9.37
N ARG A 17 -4.47 4.37 9.48
CA ARG A 17 -3.38 5.32 9.29
C ARG A 17 -3.26 5.79 7.84
N LEU A 18 -3.49 4.90 6.86
CA LEU A 18 -3.51 5.24 5.44
C LEU A 18 -4.66 6.18 5.09
N ALA A 19 -5.86 5.92 5.61
CA ALA A 19 -7.04 6.77 5.41
C ALA A 19 -6.77 8.18 5.95
N GLN A 20 -6.27 8.28 7.19
CA GLN A 20 -5.88 9.57 7.76
C GLN A 20 -4.80 10.28 6.95
N ALA A 21 -3.75 9.57 6.52
CA ALA A 21 -2.68 10.17 5.73
C ALA A 21 -3.17 10.69 4.36
N ARG A 22 -4.12 9.98 3.76
CA ARG A 22 -4.79 10.41 2.52
C ARG A 22 -5.59 11.69 2.75
N ASP A 23 -6.36 11.76 3.84
CA ASP A 23 -7.12 12.96 4.20
C ASP A 23 -6.20 14.16 4.47
N GLU A 24 -5.04 13.92 5.10
CA GLU A 24 -4.01 14.93 5.33
C GLU A 24 -3.36 15.44 4.03
N ALA A 25 -3.21 14.57 3.03
CA ALA A 25 -2.66 14.94 1.73
C ALA A 25 -3.63 15.82 0.91
N GLY A 26 -4.94 15.64 1.11
CA GLY A 26 -5.98 16.33 0.35
C GLY A 26 -6.32 15.63 -0.98
N ASP A 27 -7.53 15.86 -1.49
CA ASP A 27 -8.08 15.12 -2.64
C ASP A 27 -7.26 15.30 -3.93
N ASP A 28 -6.70 16.49 -4.18
CA ASP A 28 -5.89 16.76 -5.37
C ASP A 28 -4.54 16.00 -5.39
N ASP A 29 -3.99 15.70 -4.22
CA ASP A 29 -2.67 15.06 -4.06
C ASP A 29 -2.77 13.60 -3.58
N ALA A 30 -3.97 13.10 -3.28
CA ALA A 30 -4.20 11.76 -2.75
C ALA A 30 -3.63 10.65 -3.65
N GLU A 31 -3.79 10.77 -4.98
CA GLU A 31 -3.24 9.80 -5.93
C GLU A 31 -1.70 9.84 -5.96
N ALA A 32 -1.12 11.05 -5.97
CA ALA A 32 0.32 11.24 -5.95
C ALA A 32 0.94 10.74 -4.63
N PHE A 33 0.25 10.94 -3.51
CA PHE A 33 0.61 10.41 -2.20
C PHE A 33 0.68 8.88 -2.22
N LEU A 34 -0.36 8.21 -2.73
CA LEU A 34 -0.40 6.75 -2.79
C LEU A 34 0.72 6.18 -3.67
N ALA A 35 0.98 6.80 -4.83
CA ALA A 35 2.08 6.40 -5.70
C ALA A 35 3.44 6.57 -5.00
N ARG A 36 3.65 7.67 -4.27
CA ARG A 36 4.88 7.93 -3.54
C ARG A 36 5.07 7.00 -2.36
N LEU A 37 3.99 6.69 -1.63
CA LEU A 37 4.01 5.72 -0.54
C LEU A 37 4.38 4.32 -1.05
N ALA A 38 3.80 3.89 -2.17
CA ALA A 38 4.13 2.61 -2.79
C ALA A 38 5.62 2.55 -3.16
N LEU A 39 6.19 3.63 -3.70
CA LEU A 39 7.62 3.69 -4.02
C LEU A 39 8.52 3.64 -2.77
N ILE A 40 8.13 4.31 -1.69
CA ILE A 40 8.86 4.25 -0.41
C ILE A 40 8.84 2.82 0.14
N LEU A 41 7.67 2.18 0.18
CA LEU A 41 7.53 0.79 0.61
C LEU A 41 8.33 -0.17 -0.28
N ALA A 42 8.39 0.08 -1.59
CA ALA A 42 9.20 -0.71 -2.51
C ALA A 42 10.68 -0.67 -2.17
N ASN A 43 11.20 0.51 -1.81
CA ASN A 43 12.58 0.67 -1.36
C ASN A 43 12.84 -0.06 -0.03
N GLU A 44 11.89 -0.03 0.90
CA GLU A 44 12.01 -0.73 2.19
C GLU A 44 11.98 -2.27 2.02
N VAL A 45 11.16 -2.77 1.08
CA VAL A 45 11.11 -4.20 0.73
C VAL A 45 12.38 -4.63 -0.01
N GLY A 46 12.96 -3.75 -0.83
CA GLY A 46 14.21 -3.99 -1.56
C GLY A 46 14.08 -5.01 -2.69
N ASP A 47 12.86 -5.34 -3.11
CA ASP A 47 12.56 -6.38 -4.10
C ASP A 47 11.56 -5.85 -5.13
N VAL A 48 12.09 -5.45 -6.30
CA VAL A 48 11.31 -4.80 -7.36
C VAL A 48 10.29 -5.77 -7.97
N ASP A 49 10.68 -7.02 -8.22
CA ASP A 49 9.80 -8.01 -8.84
C ASP A 49 8.61 -8.32 -7.92
N ARG A 50 8.86 -8.44 -6.61
CA ARG A 50 7.79 -8.65 -5.63
C ARG A 50 6.83 -7.46 -5.55
N VAL A 51 7.33 -6.24 -5.69
CA VAL A 51 6.50 -5.03 -5.68
C VAL A 51 5.64 -4.96 -6.94
N LEU A 52 6.21 -5.25 -8.12
CA LEU A 52 5.45 -5.30 -9.37
C LEU A 52 4.35 -6.36 -9.31
N ALA A 53 4.66 -7.56 -8.81
CA ALA A 53 3.68 -8.62 -8.63
C ALA A 53 2.54 -8.21 -7.67
N ALA A 54 2.83 -7.43 -6.62
CA ALA A 54 1.82 -6.93 -5.70
C ALA A 54 0.89 -5.90 -6.37
N ILE A 55 1.42 -5.06 -7.26
CA ILE A 55 0.62 -4.10 -8.06
C ILE A 55 -0.33 -4.86 -8.98
N ASP A 56 0.17 -5.86 -9.71
CA ASP A 56 -0.66 -6.69 -10.58
C ASP A 56 -1.76 -7.43 -9.80
N ALA A 57 -1.44 -7.95 -8.62
CA ALA A 57 -2.42 -8.59 -7.74
C ALA A 57 -3.51 -7.61 -7.28
N ALA A 58 -3.14 -6.37 -6.93
CA ALA A 58 -4.09 -5.33 -6.53
C ALA A 58 -5.03 -4.92 -7.69
N LEU A 59 -4.50 -4.83 -8.92
CA LEU A 59 -5.30 -4.58 -10.11
C LEU A 59 -6.30 -5.71 -10.36
N ALA A 60 -5.86 -6.97 -10.31
CA ALA A 60 -6.71 -8.14 -10.52
C ALA A 60 -7.81 -8.29 -9.44
N ALA A 61 -7.54 -7.86 -8.20
CA ALA A 61 -8.52 -7.88 -7.12
C ALA A 61 -9.64 -6.83 -7.32
N ARG A 62 -9.38 -5.74 -8.05
CA ARG A 62 -10.38 -4.69 -8.34
C ARG A 62 -11.41 -5.11 -9.39
N GLU A 63 -11.08 -6.09 -10.23
CA GLU A 63 -11.94 -6.59 -11.31
C GLU A 63 -12.91 -7.68 -10.85
N ARG A 64 -12.95 -7.99 -9.55
CA ARG A 64 -13.83 -9.02 -8.95
C ARG A 64 -14.96 -8.46 -8.11
#